data_AF-A0A9N7REP3-F1
#
_entry.id   AF-A0A9N7REP3-F1
#
_cell.length_a   1.000
_cell.length_b   1.000
_cell.length_c   1.000
_cell.angle_alpha   90.00
_cell.angle_beta   90.00
_cell.angle_gamma   90.00
#
_symmetry.space_group_name_H-M   'P 1'
#
loop_
_entity.id
_entity.type
_entity.pdbx_description
1 polymer ?
#
loop_
_entity_poly.entity_id
_entity_poly.type
_entity_poly.pdbx_seq_one_letter_code
_entity_poly.pdbx_strand_id
1 'polypeptide(L)'
;MEQDVDSPYLAYFNEPDEEFDDDGNAIVQKRDKKKIGPPRDSDWDACEQFISCLAVFYEVTLRVSASNHPTIHTTFHDIVHMEEALISRSICTPQTATQKLMADIASLMKTKYNKYFGQLKDLNPFIFVGIVMDPRLKMKHVTKLLSVELMWSDYEVEKKEKEIKALLFELFEEYSAKNDKSLKKRSVEPVTSSSNSSTLKRQKIKENDSHIESRVNLATSNL
;
A
#
# COMPACT_ATOMS: atom_id res chain seq x y z
N MET A 1 32.00 24.04 8.92
CA MET A 1 33.26 23.38 8.54
C MET A 1 33.74 24.08 7.29
N GLU A 2 34.93 24.67 7.30
CA GLU A 2 35.53 25.25 6.10
C GLU A 2 35.70 24.12 5.07
N GLN A 3 35.04 24.24 3.93
CA GLN A 3 35.33 23.37 2.79
C GLN A 3 36.68 23.84 2.25
N ASP A 4 37.71 22.98 2.35
CA ASP A 4 38.99 23.18 1.68
C ASP A 4 38.75 23.35 0.18
N VAL A 5 38.76 24.61 -0.26
CA VAL A 5 38.36 25.02 -1.62
C VAL A 5 39.32 24.47 -2.69
N ASP A 6 40.51 24.00 -2.27
CA ASP A 6 41.60 23.49 -3.09
C ASP A 6 41.91 21.99 -2.87
N SER A 7 40.91 21.17 -2.53
CA SER A 7 41.12 19.72 -2.51
C SER A 7 41.31 19.19 -3.94
N PRO A 8 42.35 18.37 -4.23
CA PRO A 8 42.54 17.71 -5.53
C PRO A 8 41.30 16.96 -6.05
N TYR A 9 40.43 16.55 -5.12
CA TYR A 9 39.16 15.91 -5.42
C TYR A 9 38.15 16.81 -6.17
N LEU A 10 38.11 18.12 -5.88
CA LEU A 10 37.24 19.08 -6.57
C LEU A 10 37.74 19.39 -7.99
N ALA A 11 39.04 19.27 -8.23
CA ALA A 11 39.65 19.48 -9.54
C ALA A 11 39.21 18.44 -10.56
N TYR A 12 39.08 17.17 -10.14
CA TYR A 12 38.62 16.06 -10.99
C TYR A 12 37.28 16.30 -11.70
N PHE A 13 36.34 16.99 -11.04
CA PHE A 13 35.02 17.31 -11.63
C PHE A 13 35.08 18.44 -12.65
N ASN A 14 36.16 19.22 -12.63
CA ASN A 14 36.42 20.34 -13.54
C ASN A 14 37.47 20.01 -14.62
N GLU A 15 38.16 18.87 -14.52
CA GLU A 15 39.14 18.41 -15.50
C GLU A 15 38.47 18.11 -16.85
N PRO A 16 38.97 18.70 -17.95
CA PRO A 16 38.59 18.28 -19.29
C PRO A 16 39.00 16.82 -19.53
N ASP A 17 38.31 16.11 -20.42
CA ASP A 17 38.84 14.82 -20.86
C ASP A 17 40.00 15.05 -21.81
N GLU A 18 41.10 14.35 -21.54
CA GLU A 18 42.21 14.22 -22.46
C GLU A 18 41.94 12.99 -23.32
N GLU A 19 41.65 13.19 -24.61
CA GLU A 19 41.76 12.14 -25.62
C GLU A 19 43.08 12.34 -26.36
N PHE A 20 43.79 11.27 -26.69
CA PHE A 20 45.04 11.34 -27.45
C PHE A 20 44.75 11.01 -28.92
N ASP A 21 45.31 11.78 -29.87
CA ASP A 21 45.28 11.39 -31.28
C ASP A 21 46.12 10.13 -31.52
N ASP A 22 46.00 9.52 -32.71
CA ASP A 22 46.79 8.34 -33.10
C ASP A 22 48.32 8.59 -33.06
N ASP A 23 48.73 9.86 -32.99
CA ASP A 23 50.12 10.32 -32.87
C ASP A 23 50.54 10.61 -31.40
N GLY A 24 49.64 10.42 -30.43
CA GLY A 24 49.89 10.58 -29.00
C GLY A 24 49.82 12.01 -28.45
N ASN A 25 49.30 12.98 -29.19
CA ASN A 25 49.06 14.35 -28.71
C ASN A 25 47.69 14.47 -28.04
N ALA A 26 47.62 15.19 -26.93
CA ALA A 26 46.37 15.46 -26.21
C ALA A 26 45.46 16.41 -27.00
N ILE A 27 44.31 15.91 -27.45
CA ILE A 27 43.18 16.66 -27.97
C ILE A 27 42.29 17.03 -26.78
N VAL A 28 42.24 18.32 -26.43
CA VAL A 28 41.34 18.80 -25.38
C VAL A 28 39.92 18.90 -25.93
N GLN A 29 39.09 17.88 -25.69
CA GLN A 29 37.66 17.99 -25.98
C GLN A 29 36.98 18.86 -24.92
N LYS A 30 36.41 19.99 -25.36
CA LYS A 30 35.55 20.81 -24.51
C LYS A 30 34.24 20.05 -24.31
N ARG A 31 34.06 19.38 -23.18
CA ARG A 31 32.76 18.78 -22.84
C ARG A 31 31.69 19.87 -22.78
N ASP A 32 30.58 19.68 -23.48
CA ASP A 32 29.39 20.55 -23.37
C ASP A 32 28.73 20.48 -21.97
N LYS A 33 29.06 19.47 -21.15
CA LYS A 33 28.47 19.26 -19.81
C LYS A 33 29.56 18.94 -18.78
N LYS A 34 29.62 19.70 -17.70
CA LYS A 34 30.52 19.47 -16.55
C LYS A 34 30.19 18.13 -15.87
N LYS A 35 31.20 17.45 -15.31
CA LYS A 35 30.98 16.24 -14.50
C LYS A 35 30.14 16.64 -13.27
N ILE A 36 29.11 15.86 -12.96
CA ILE A 36 28.26 16.10 -11.79
C ILE A 36 29.12 15.85 -10.55
N GLY A 37 29.29 16.89 -9.74
CA GLY A 37 30.02 16.84 -8.48
C GLY A 37 29.34 15.96 -7.43
N PRO A 38 29.98 15.76 -6.27
CA PRO A 38 29.35 15.06 -5.15
C PRO A 38 28.05 15.77 -4.73
N PRO A 39 27.07 15.03 -4.16
CA PRO A 39 25.83 15.62 -3.67
C PRO A 39 26.11 16.75 -2.69
N ARG A 40 25.41 17.86 -2.88
CA ARG A 40 25.46 19.01 -1.97
C ARG A 40 24.45 18.83 -0.85
N ASP A 41 24.60 19.60 0.23
CA ASP A 41 23.63 19.60 1.34
C ASP A 41 22.18 19.82 0.85
N SER A 42 21.99 20.68 -0.15
CA SER A 42 20.69 20.90 -0.79
C SER A 42 20.08 19.66 -1.48
N ASP A 43 20.93 18.75 -1.97
CA ASP A 43 20.48 17.51 -2.59
C ASP A 43 19.96 16.53 -1.53
N TRP A 44 20.56 16.54 -0.33
CA TRP A 44 20.08 15.75 0.80
C TRP A 44 18.72 16.24 1.31
N ASP A 45 18.51 17.56 1.37
CA ASP A 45 17.20 18.15 1.69
C ASP A 45 16.11 17.74 0.67
N ALA A 46 16.49 17.62 -0.60
CA ALA A 46 15.60 17.12 -1.65
C ALA A 46 15.30 15.62 -1.48
N CYS A 47 16.32 14.82 -1.16
CA CYS A 47 16.17 13.40 -0.87
C CYS A 47 15.27 13.14 0.34
N GLU A 48 15.37 13.93 1.41
CA GLU A 48 14.51 13.78 2.58
C GLU A 48 13.03 14.01 2.24
N GLN A 49 12.72 15.06 1.47
CA GLN A 49 11.37 15.32 0.98
C GLN A 49 10.87 14.17 0.09
N PHE A 50 11.73 13.60 -0.74
CA PHE A 50 11.40 12.46 -1.59
C PHE A 50 11.13 11.19 -0.78
N ILE A 51 11.94 10.90 0.24
CA ILE A 51 11.74 9.76 1.15
C ILE A 51 10.43 9.91 1.91
N SER A 52 10.12 11.11 2.43
CA SER A 52 8.83 11.40 3.05
C SER A 52 7.67 11.11 2.10
N CYS A 53 7.85 11.38 0.79
CA CYS A 53 6.86 11.04 -0.22
C CYS A 53 6.60 9.52 -0.28
N LEU A 54 7.69 8.74 -0.38
CA LEU A 54 7.67 7.29 -0.49
C LEU A 54 7.25 6.58 0.80
N ALA A 55 7.48 7.19 1.96
CA ALA A 55 7.17 6.60 3.26
C ALA A 55 5.71 6.13 3.37
N VAL A 56 4.76 6.90 2.82
CA VAL A 56 3.33 6.54 2.83
C VAL A 56 3.08 5.21 2.11
N PHE A 57 3.71 5.02 0.94
CA PHE A 57 3.60 3.78 0.18
C PHE A 57 4.32 2.62 0.85
N TYR A 58 5.46 2.90 1.47
CA TYR A 58 6.21 1.90 2.23
C TYR A 58 5.38 1.35 3.39
N GLU A 59 4.76 2.21 4.20
CA GLU A 59 3.92 1.80 5.34
C GLU A 59 2.75 0.93 4.89
N VAL A 60 2.04 1.33 3.83
CA VAL A 60 0.93 0.55 3.27
C VAL A 60 1.42 -0.80 2.74
N THR A 61 2.52 -0.80 1.99
CA THR A 61 3.10 -2.03 1.42
C THR A 61 3.58 -2.97 2.51
N LEU A 62 4.20 -2.43 3.56
CA LEU A 62 4.66 -3.19 4.71
C LEU A 62 3.48 -3.85 5.43
N ARG A 63 2.40 -3.11 5.67
CA ARG A 63 1.19 -3.65 6.30
C ARG A 63 0.58 -4.80 5.50
N VAL A 64 0.51 -4.65 4.18
CA VAL A 64 -0.05 -5.69 3.30
C VAL A 64 0.90 -6.89 3.18
N SER A 65 2.21 -6.66 3.10
CA SER A 65 3.20 -7.73 2.84
C SER A 65 3.63 -8.49 4.09
N ALA A 66 3.67 -7.82 5.25
CA ALA A 66 4.10 -8.41 6.52
C ALA A 66 2.93 -9.03 7.33
N SER A 67 1.68 -8.83 6.90
CA SER A 67 0.52 -9.40 7.59
C SER A 67 0.25 -10.83 7.16
N ASN A 68 0.12 -11.72 8.13
CA ASN A 68 -0.38 -13.09 7.90
C ASN A 68 -1.92 -13.18 8.01
N HIS A 69 -2.60 -12.04 8.13
CA HIS A 69 -4.05 -11.92 8.25
C HIS A 69 -4.63 -11.08 7.10
N PRO A 70 -5.89 -11.32 6.68
CA PRO A 70 -6.54 -10.52 5.66
C PRO A 70 -6.59 -9.04 6.03
N THR A 71 -5.91 -8.19 5.26
CA THR A 71 -5.87 -6.73 5.45
C THR A 71 -7.00 -6.00 4.73
N ILE A 72 -7.88 -6.71 4.03
CA ILE A 72 -8.93 -6.12 3.16
C ILE A 72 -9.91 -5.19 3.90
N HIS A 73 -10.02 -5.33 5.22
CA HIS A 73 -10.85 -4.46 6.05
C HIS A 73 -10.24 -3.06 6.27
N THR A 74 -8.92 -2.88 6.06
CA THR A 74 -8.22 -1.59 6.14
C THR A 74 -7.73 -1.08 4.79
N THR A 75 -7.69 -1.92 3.75
CA THR A 75 -7.11 -1.56 2.44
C THR A 75 -7.74 -0.31 1.83
N PHE A 76 -9.04 -0.10 2.02
CA PHE A 76 -9.68 1.10 1.51
C PHE A 76 -9.14 2.38 2.16
N HIS A 77 -8.97 2.38 3.48
CA HIS A 77 -8.37 3.51 4.20
C HIS A 77 -6.94 3.76 3.72
N ASP A 78 -6.19 2.69 3.44
CA ASP A 78 -4.83 2.78 2.93
C ASP A 78 -4.78 3.41 1.53
N ILE A 79 -5.74 3.07 0.67
CA ILE A 79 -5.88 3.62 -0.69
C ILE A 79 -6.21 5.13 -0.60
N VAL A 80 -7.20 5.51 0.20
CA VAL A 80 -7.57 6.93 0.40
C VAL A 80 -6.38 7.71 0.96
N HIS A 81 -5.69 7.17 1.97
CA HIS A 81 -4.54 7.83 2.58
C HIS A 81 -3.39 8.06 1.57
N MET A 82 -3.11 7.09 0.69
CA MET A 82 -2.13 7.28 -0.39
C MET A 82 -2.56 8.38 -1.37
N GLU A 83 -3.84 8.43 -1.73
CA GLU A 83 -4.36 9.44 -2.65
C GLU A 83 -4.29 10.85 -2.06
N GLU A 84 -4.71 11.02 -0.80
CA GLU A 84 -4.62 12.29 -0.07
C GLU A 84 -3.17 12.77 0.05
N ALA A 85 -2.24 11.86 0.35
CA ALA A 85 -0.82 12.16 0.41
C ALA A 85 -0.27 12.64 -0.95
N LEU A 86 -0.71 12.04 -2.05
CA LEU A 86 -0.32 12.48 -3.40
C LEU A 86 -0.94 13.83 -3.78
N ILE A 87 -2.22 14.04 -3.46
CA ILE A 87 -2.94 15.28 -3.75
C ILE A 87 -2.34 16.45 -2.98
N SER A 88 -2.16 16.29 -1.67
CA SER A 88 -1.59 17.33 -0.80
C SER A 88 -0.21 17.78 -1.27
N ARG A 89 0.63 16.84 -1.72
CA ARG A 89 1.99 17.12 -2.22
C ARG A 89 2.00 17.69 -3.64
N SER A 90 1.04 17.31 -4.49
CA SER A 90 0.93 17.82 -5.86
C SER A 90 0.36 19.24 -5.95
N ILE A 91 -0.48 19.66 -4.98
CA ILE A 91 -1.15 20.98 -4.99
C ILE A 91 -0.36 22.02 -4.17
N CYS A 92 0.62 21.60 -3.38
CA CYS A 92 1.44 22.51 -2.59
C CYS A 92 2.10 23.57 -3.48
N THR A 93 1.93 24.85 -3.13
CA THR A 93 2.51 25.97 -3.89
C THR A 93 4.03 25.94 -3.73
N PRO A 94 4.79 25.67 -4.80
CA PRO A 94 6.23 25.51 -4.68
C PRO A 94 6.87 26.88 -4.41
N GLN A 95 7.54 27.01 -3.27
CA GLN A 95 8.32 28.19 -2.91
C GLN A 95 9.79 28.04 -3.34
N THR A 96 10.23 26.80 -3.57
CA THR A 96 11.59 26.46 -3.99
C THR A 96 11.59 25.59 -5.24
N ALA A 97 12.72 25.59 -5.97
CA ALA A 97 12.91 24.70 -7.13
C ALA A 97 12.78 23.21 -6.75
N THR A 98 13.25 22.85 -5.56
CA THR A 98 13.13 21.49 -5.00
C THR A 98 11.67 21.10 -4.77
N GLN A 99 10.86 21.99 -4.20
CA GLN A 99 9.42 21.74 -4.01
C GLN A 99 8.68 21.61 -5.34
N LYS A 100 9.09 22.36 -6.36
CA LYS A 100 8.52 22.23 -7.71
C LYS A 100 8.83 20.84 -8.29
N LEU A 101 10.08 20.41 -8.22
CA LEU A 101 10.48 19.06 -8.64
C LEU A 101 9.66 17.98 -7.89
N MET A 102 9.48 18.16 -6.58
CA MET A 102 8.70 17.25 -5.75
C MET A 102 7.21 17.20 -6.14
N ALA A 103 6.62 18.35 -6.47
CA ALA A 103 5.25 18.41 -6.98
C ALA A 103 5.12 17.72 -8.34
N ASP A 104 6.10 17.89 -9.24
CA ASP A 104 6.14 17.21 -10.54
C ASP A 104 6.27 15.69 -10.37
N ILE A 105 7.12 15.24 -9.44
CA ILE A 105 7.27 13.81 -9.10
C ILE A 105 5.97 13.27 -8.49
N ALA A 106 5.34 14.01 -7.56
CA ALA A 106 4.07 13.61 -6.95
C ALA A 106 2.96 13.49 -8.02
N SER A 107 2.92 14.39 -8.99
CA SER A 107 2.00 14.32 -10.14
C SER A 107 2.24 13.07 -11.00
N LEU A 108 3.51 12.74 -11.26
CA LEU A 108 3.87 11.51 -11.98
C LEU A 108 3.50 10.25 -11.20
N MET A 109 3.75 10.24 -9.89
CA MET A 109 3.33 9.16 -8.99
C MET A 109 1.82 9.01 -8.96
N LYS A 110 1.07 10.12 -8.96
CA LYS A 110 -0.39 10.13 -9.05
C LYS A 110 -0.89 9.53 -10.36
N THR A 111 -0.20 9.80 -11.47
CA THR A 111 -0.55 9.18 -12.77
C THR A 111 -0.37 7.66 -12.71
N LYS A 112 0.70 7.17 -12.06
CA LYS A 112 0.90 5.73 -11.84
C LYS A 112 -0.16 5.16 -10.89
N TYR A 113 -0.49 5.85 -9.81
CA TYR A 113 -1.53 5.45 -8.87
C TYR A 113 -2.89 5.30 -9.57
N ASN A 114 -3.31 6.32 -10.32
CA ASN A 114 -4.57 6.31 -11.08
C ASN A 114 -4.63 5.18 -12.11
N LYS A 115 -3.48 4.74 -12.67
CA LYS A 115 -3.44 3.62 -13.61
C LYS A 115 -3.86 2.29 -12.97
N TYR A 116 -3.55 2.08 -11.68
CA TYR A 116 -3.83 0.81 -11.00
C TYR A 116 -5.12 0.85 -10.18
N PHE A 117 -5.37 1.95 -9.47
CA PHE A 117 -6.53 2.08 -8.59
C PHE A 117 -7.71 2.79 -9.24
N GLY A 118 -7.50 3.49 -10.37
CA GLY A 118 -8.53 4.32 -10.99
C GLY A 118 -8.88 5.52 -10.12
N GLN A 119 -10.09 6.06 -10.32
CA GLN A 119 -10.68 6.98 -9.35
C GLN A 119 -11.22 6.17 -8.17
N LEU A 120 -11.34 6.77 -6.98
CA LEU A 120 -11.96 6.11 -5.82
C LEU A 120 -13.36 5.55 -6.12
N LYS A 121 -14.07 6.17 -7.08
CA LYS A 121 -15.39 5.74 -7.56
C LYS A 121 -15.36 4.45 -8.38
N ASP A 122 -14.26 4.19 -9.06
CA ASP A 122 -14.06 3.04 -9.95
C ASP A 122 -13.26 1.91 -9.28
N LEU A 123 -13.02 2.02 -7.97
CA LEU A 123 -12.39 0.97 -7.19
C LEU A 123 -13.18 -0.33 -7.27
N ASN A 124 -12.44 -1.43 -7.22
CA ASN A 124 -13.02 -2.76 -7.21
C ASN A 124 -14.03 -2.91 -6.06
N PRO A 125 -15.31 -3.22 -6.36
CA PRO A 125 -16.35 -3.41 -5.36
C PRO A 125 -16.01 -4.41 -4.25
N PHE A 126 -15.16 -5.41 -4.54
CA PHE A 126 -14.71 -6.40 -3.55
C PHE A 126 -13.93 -5.80 -2.38
N ILE A 127 -13.28 -4.65 -2.58
CA ILE A 127 -12.61 -3.93 -1.48
C ILE A 127 -13.65 -3.54 -0.43
N PHE A 128 -14.79 -2.99 -0.86
CA PHE A 128 -15.89 -2.63 0.03
C PHE A 128 -16.59 -3.84 0.63
N VAL A 129 -16.75 -4.93 -0.14
CA VAL A 129 -17.26 -6.19 0.39
C VAL A 129 -16.39 -6.69 1.55
N GLY A 130 -15.05 -6.63 1.41
CA GLY A 130 -14.12 -7.02 2.45
C GLY A 130 -14.25 -6.18 3.74
N ILE A 131 -14.54 -4.89 3.61
CA ILE A 131 -14.86 -4.02 4.76
C ILE A 131 -16.16 -4.49 5.43
N VAL A 132 -17.21 -4.71 4.66
CA VAL A 132 -18.55 -5.08 5.17
C VAL A 132 -18.56 -6.47 5.82
N MET A 133 -17.66 -7.34 5.37
CA MET A 133 -17.45 -8.66 5.96
C MET A 133 -16.75 -8.61 7.33
N ASP A 134 -16.07 -7.51 7.70
CA ASP A 134 -15.62 -7.33 9.07
C ASP A 134 -16.86 -7.12 9.97
N PRO A 135 -17.12 -8.00 10.95
CA PRO A 135 -18.30 -7.85 11.82
C PRO A 135 -18.39 -6.51 12.55
N ARG A 136 -17.25 -5.82 12.70
CA ARG A 136 -17.15 -4.49 13.32
C ARG A 136 -17.58 -3.37 12.38
N LEU A 137 -17.50 -3.59 11.07
CA LEU A 137 -17.74 -2.58 10.04
C LEU A 137 -18.96 -3.00 9.20
N LYS A 138 -20.11 -2.38 9.46
CA LYS A 138 -21.36 -2.66 8.71
C LYS A 138 -21.46 -1.79 7.46
N MET A 139 -22.43 -2.08 6.57
CA MET A 139 -22.77 -1.21 5.43
C MET A 139 -22.87 0.28 5.79
N LYS A 140 -23.46 0.59 6.96
CA LYS A 140 -23.56 1.98 7.47
C LYS A 140 -22.20 2.67 7.60
N HIS A 141 -21.15 1.93 7.93
CA HIS A 141 -19.79 2.45 8.01
C HIS A 141 -19.29 2.84 6.62
N VAL A 142 -19.48 1.98 5.62
CA VAL A 142 -19.12 2.29 4.22
C VAL A 142 -19.91 3.50 3.72
N THR A 143 -21.22 3.55 3.92
CA THR A 143 -22.05 4.71 3.54
C THR A 143 -21.56 6.00 4.19
N LYS A 144 -21.26 5.99 5.50
CA LYS A 144 -20.73 7.16 6.23
C LYS A 144 -19.35 7.56 5.71
N LEU A 145 -18.49 6.60 5.44
CA LEU A 145 -17.15 6.84 4.94
C LEU A 145 -17.20 7.48 3.54
N LEU A 146 -18.09 7.01 2.65
CA LEU A 146 -18.23 7.57 1.32
C LEU A 146 -18.83 8.98 1.34
N SER A 147 -19.80 9.24 2.23
CA SER A 147 -20.45 10.55 2.32
C SER A 147 -19.63 11.58 3.09
N VAL A 148 -19.02 11.21 4.22
CA VAL A 148 -18.33 12.14 5.12
C VAL A 148 -16.87 12.33 4.70
N GLU A 149 -16.16 11.25 4.42
CA GLU A 149 -14.72 11.32 4.13
C GLU A 149 -14.46 11.74 2.68
N LEU A 150 -15.21 11.14 1.75
CA LEU A 150 -15.01 11.40 0.32
C LEU A 150 -15.96 12.44 -0.26
N MET A 151 -16.89 12.97 0.54
CA MET A 151 -17.86 13.98 0.13
C MET A 151 -18.63 13.62 -1.15
N TRP A 152 -18.93 12.33 -1.35
CA TRP A 152 -19.72 11.89 -2.50
C TRP A 152 -21.17 12.35 -2.39
N SER A 153 -21.82 12.52 -3.54
CA SER A 153 -23.25 12.85 -3.56
C SER A 153 -24.08 11.67 -3.04
N ASP A 154 -25.22 11.96 -2.41
CA ASP A 154 -26.12 10.92 -1.88
C ASP A 154 -26.50 9.87 -2.95
N TYR A 155 -26.69 10.32 -4.19
CA TYR A 155 -26.95 9.45 -5.33
C TYR A 155 -25.81 8.46 -5.63
N GLU A 156 -24.55 8.91 -5.57
CA GLU A 156 -23.39 8.06 -5.82
C GLU A 156 -23.19 7.04 -4.70
N VAL A 157 -23.40 7.48 -3.45
CA VAL A 157 -23.34 6.60 -2.28
C VAL A 157 -24.41 5.52 -2.36
N GLU A 158 -25.66 5.87 -2.69
CA GLU A 158 -26.75 4.91 -2.82
C GLU A 158 -26.49 3.91 -3.96
N LYS A 159 -25.99 4.40 -5.11
CA LYS A 159 -25.61 3.55 -6.24
C LYS A 159 -24.56 2.51 -5.84
N LYS A 160 -23.51 2.93 -5.14
CA LYS A 160 -22.44 2.03 -4.67
C LYS A 160 -22.92 1.09 -3.57
N GLU A 161 -23.76 1.57 -2.66
CA GLU A 161 -24.38 0.73 -1.63
C GLU A 161 -25.19 -0.41 -2.26
N LYS A 162 -25.98 -0.11 -3.30
CA LYS A 162 -26.77 -1.10 -4.03
C LYS A 162 -25.88 -2.11 -4.77
N GLU A 163 -24.80 -1.65 -5.41
CA GLU A 163 -23.81 -2.50 -6.07
C GLU A 163 -23.17 -3.50 -5.08
N ILE A 164 -22.73 -3.00 -3.91
CA ILE A 164 -22.12 -3.84 -2.86
C ILE A 164 -23.13 -4.87 -2.33
N LYS A 165 -24.39 -4.47 -2.08
CA LYS A 165 -25.43 -5.40 -1.64
C LYS A 165 -25.71 -6.48 -2.67
N ALA A 166 -25.82 -6.13 -3.95
CA ALA A 166 -26.04 -7.09 -5.03
C ALA A 166 -24.93 -8.14 -5.05
N LEU A 167 -23.65 -7.70 -5.02
CA LEU A 167 -22.50 -8.60 -4.99
C LEU A 167 -22.46 -9.50 -3.76
N LEU A 168 -22.84 -8.98 -2.57
CA LEU A 168 -22.94 -9.78 -1.35
C LEU A 168 -24.00 -10.86 -1.47
N PHE A 169 -25.17 -10.54 -2.05
CA PHE A 169 -26.23 -11.52 -2.28
C PHE A 169 -25.82 -12.57 -3.31
N GLU A 170 -25.19 -12.16 -4.42
CA GLU A 170 -24.66 -13.10 -5.41
C GLU A 170 -23.63 -14.07 -4.81
N LEU A 171 -22.70 -13.54 -4.01
CA LEU A 171 -21.70 -14.36 -3.31
C LEU A 171 -22.36 -15.34 -2.33
N PHE A 172 -23.39 -14.89 -1.62
CA PHE A 172 -24.15 -15.74 -0.71
C PHE A 172 -24.89 -16.86 -1.45
N GLU A 173 -25.58 -16.55 -2.55
CA GLU A 173 -26.30 -17.54 -3.36
C GLU A 173 -25.33 -18.59 -3.93
N GLU A 174 -24.17 -18.16 -4.43
CA GLU A 174 -23.17 -19.08 -4.94
C GLU A 174 -22.63 -20.02 -3.84
N TYR A 175 -22.40 -19.49 -2.64
CA TYR A 175 -21.95 -20.27 -1.49
C TYR A 175 -23.04 -21.24 -1.00
N SER A 176 -24.29 -20.77 -0.90
CA SER A 176 -25.45 -21.55 -0.51
C SER A 176 -25.69 -22.73 -1.47
N ALA A 177 -25.66 -22.48 -2.79
CA ALA A 177 -25.83 -23.51 -3.80
C ALA A 177 -24.74 -24.60 -3.76
N LYS A 178 -23.51 -24.26 -3.38
CA LYS A 178 -22.41 -25.23 -3.20
C LYS A 178 -22.59 -26.07 -1.94
N ASN A 179 -23.03 -25.47 -0.84
CA ASN A 179 -23.31 -26.19 0.40
C ASN A 179 -24.49 -27.16 0.23
N ASP A 180 -25.53 -26.77 -0.51
CA ASP A 180 -26.70 -27.61 -0.75
C ASP A 180 -26.36 -28.84 -1.62
N LYS A 181 -25.43 -28.69 -2.57
CA LYS A 181 -24.85 -29.81 -3.34
C LYS A 181 -23.95 -30.72 -2.48
N SER A 182 -23.23 -30.16 -1.51
CA SER A 182 -22.37 -30.93 -0.59
C SER A 182 -23.17 -31.79 0.40
N LEU A 183 -24.33 -31.30 0.85
CA LEU A 183 -25.25 -32.03 1.71
C LEU A 183 -25.93 -33.18 0.95
N LYS A 184 -26.35 -32.96 -0.30
CA LYS A 184 -26.95 -34.01 -1.15
C LYS A 184 -25.99 -35.15 -1.52
N LYS A 185 -24.67 -34.89 -1.56
CA LYS A 185 -23.66 -35.94 -1.83
C LYS A 185 -23.36 -36.82 -0.60
N ARG A 186 -23.75 -36.41 0.60
CA ARG A 186 -23.53 -37.15 1.86
C ARG A 186 -24.73 -38.04 2.25
N SER A 187 -25.84 -37.99 1.51
CA SER A 187 -27.09 -38.68 1.85
C SER A 187 -27.34 -40.00 1.10
N VAL A 188 -26.32 -40.62 0.51
CA VAL A 188 -26.45 -41.95 -0.12
C VAL A 188 -25.72 -43.00 0.71
N GLU A 189 -26.28 -43.33 1.87
CA GLU A 189 -26.38 -44.72 2.36
C GLU A 189 -27.67 -44.85 3.17
N PRO A 190 -28.54 -45.84 2.89
CA PRO A 190 -29.70 -46.12 3.71
C PRO A 190 -29.23 -46.91 4.93
N VAL A 191 -29.28 -46.31 6.12
CA VAL A 191 -29.20 -47.08 7.35
C VAL A 191 -30.47 -46.83 8.16
N THR A 192 -31.12 -47.95 8.44
CA THR A 192 -32.38 -48.09 9.17
C THR A 192 -32.38 -47.35 10.51
N SER A 193 -33.54 -46.79 10.79
CA SER A 193 -33.95 -46.07 12.00
C SER A 193 -33.39 -46.59 13.33
N SER A 194 -32.85 -45.69 14.14
CA SER A 194 -33.20 -45.65 15.56
C SER A 194 -33.04 -44.25 16.14
N SER A 195 -34.11 -43.76 16.75
CA SER A 195 -34.19 -42.54 17.53
C SER A 195 -33.13 -42.54 18.64
N ASN A 196 -32.45 -41.42 18.83
CA ASN A 196 -32.03 -40.95 20.16
C ASN A 196 -31.71 -39.46 20.11
N SER A 197 -32.46 -38.67 20.89
CA SER A 197 -32.14 -37.29 21.20
C SER A 197 -30.84 -37.21 21.98
N SER A 198 -29.91 -36.34 21.59
CA SER A 198 -29.02 -35.71 22.57
C SER A 198 -28.46 -34.39 22.05
N THR A 199 -28.67 -33.36 22.86
CA THR A 199 -28.04 -32.05 22.85
C THR A 199 -26.58 -32.15 23.30
N LEU A 200 -25.61 -31.69 22.51
CA LEU A 200 -24.21 -31.47 22.96
C LEU A 200 -23.64 -30.24 22.22
N LYS A 201 -23.54 -29.08 22.89
CA LYS A 201 -22.46 -28.63 23.81
C LYS A 201 -21.19 -28.16 23.09
N ARG A 202 -21.02 -26.83 23.16
CA ARG A 202 -19.80 -26.03 22.92
C ARG A 202 -18.56 -26.69 23.53
N GLN A 203 -17.66 -27.20 22.70
CA GLN A 203 -16.30 -27.55 23.12
C GLN A 203 -15.42 -26.30 23.16
N LYS A 204 -14.85 -26.07 24.34
CA LYS A 204 -13.88 -25.02 24.65
C LYS A 204 -12.50 -25.61 24.38
N ILE A 205 -11.84 -25.16 23.32
CA ILE A 205 -10.42 -25.48 23.10
C ILE A 205 -9.64 -24.55 24.04
N LYS A 206 -9.10 -25.13 25.12
CA LYS A 206 -7.97 -24.62 25.89
C LYS A 206 -6.82 -25.60 25.65
N GLU A 207 -5.61 -25.07 25.80
CA GLU A 207 -4.29 -25.72 25.72
C GLU A 207 -3.59 -25.66 24.36
N ASN A 208 -2.79 -24.60 24.19
CA ASN A 208 -1.43 -24.68 23.66
C ASN A 208 -0.58 -23.46 24.10
N ASP A 209 -0.71 -23.04 25.37
CA ASP A 209 -0.01 -21.86 25.92
C ASP A 209 1.40 -22.17 26.48
N SER A 210 1.84 -23.44 26.54
CA SER A 210 3.15 -23.78 27.13
C SER A 210 4.33 -23.73 26.16
N HIS A 211 4.12 -23.46 24.86
CA HIS A 211 5.22 -23.43 23.88
C HIS A 211 5.65 -22.02 23.44
N ILE A 212 4.82 -21.00 23.67
CA ILE A 212 5.14 -19.61 23.29
C ILE A 212 6.00 -18.91 24.35
N GLU A 213 5.78 -19.19 25.65
CA GLU A 213 6.57 -18.55 26.71
C GLU A 213 8.06 -18.96 26.72
N SER A 214 8.43 -20.12 26.19
CA SER A 214 9.86 -20.51 26.12
C SER A 214 10.66 -19.72 25.08
N ARG A 215 10.01 -19.15 24.06
CA ARG A 215 10.69 -18.40 22.99
C ARG A 215 10.86 -16.91 23.31
N VAL A 216 10.07 -16.37 24.24
CA VAL A 216 10.18 -14.96 24.65
C VAL A 216 11.32 -14.75 25.66
N ASN A 217 11.60 -15.74 26.51
CA ASN A 217 12.63 -15.64 27.56
C ASN A 217 14.08 -15.83 27.08
N LEU A 218 14.31 -16.27 25.84
CA LEU A 218 15.66 -16.36 25.28
C LEU A 218 16.12 -15.05 24.61
N ALA A 219 15.19 -14.14 24.29
CA ALA A 219 15.49 -12.88 23.62
C ALA A 219 15.82 -11.72 24.60
N THR A 220 15.53 -11.88 25.89
CA THR A 220 15.74 -10.85 26.92
C THR A 220 16.97 -11.09 27.81
N SER A 221 17.75 -12.15 27.56
CA SER A 221 18.98 -12.48 28.31
C SER A 221 20.28 -12.01 27.64
N ASN A 222 20.22 -11.37 26.47
CA ASN A 222 21.41 -10.87 25.74
C ASN A 222 21.36 -9.34 25.54
N LEU A 223 21.07 -8.61 26.61
CA LEU A 223 21.36 -7.20 26.78
C LEU A 223 22.18 -7.02 28.06
#